data_AF-A0A7R9YRB5-F1
#
_entry.id   AF-A0A7R9YRB5-F1
#
_cell.length_a   1.000
_cell.length_b   1.000
_cell.length_c   1.000
_cell.angle_alpha   90.00
_cell.angle_beta   90.00
_cell.angle_gamma   90.00
#
_symmetry.space_group_name_H-M   'P 1'
#
loop_
_entity.id
_entity.type
_entity.pdbx_description
1 polymer ?
#
loop_
_entity_poly.entity_id
_entity_poly.type
_entity_poly.pdbx_seq_one_letter_code
_entity_poly.pdbx_strand_id
1 'polypeptide(L)'
;MMLAHFATTDNFSRRLAGVEANGKFNSMSAGPQDGKLSSNLKDVVTQLKDRFDLTYVYCWHGLPAYWGGVMPNVPELSELNTSLVFPEPTPGLLEVEPSMAWNPATLAGVGVPKDITALFSRMHQYLKSCGIDGVKVDCQGAIGLAGSGVGGGPALTRRYHAAFEDSVKDNFVNNHCINCMCHSTENLYRMENTSVARVSDDFYPRDPASNTPHIAACTYNSLFMSVLVHPDWDMFQSNHHSAELHGMARAVSGAAIYVSDRPGQHDFELLRRMVFPDGTVLRALQPALPTRDCLFNDVLRDGKSLLKVWNVNRYCGILAVFNLQGSSWDRSKRQFFTHDSSPKPLSVQVMATDVEDVFPPAAVASPVVAYSYSTKKLHLLQSNEPIDVSLKAGGSDVLTFSPVLKAGGFCFAPVGLSNMYNSGGAVLACSAASTDGIDSVKFTTTTRTGGVFLAYCNTAPAFVRVDGAAHTFKYDANTATLQADLPHSKKACDVVVEL
;
A
#
# COMPACT_ATOMS: atom_id res chain seq x y z
N MET A 1 -25.82 -3.26 33.52
CA MET A 1 -25.67 -1.89 32.97
C MET A 1 -24.45 -1.73 32.08
N MET A 2 -23.24 -2.12 32.49
CA MET A 2 -22.02 -1.95 31.68
C MET A 2 -22.02 -2.74 30.36
N LEU A 3 -22.43 -4.02 30.36
CA LEU A 3 -22.60 -4.82 29.13
C LEU A 3 -23.69 -4.26 28.20
N ALA A 4 -24.78 -3.73 28.75
CA ALA A 4 -25.83 -3.07 27.97
C ALA A 4 -25.35 -1.72 27.39
N HIS A 5 -24.46 -1.03 28.09
CA HIS A 5 -23.78 0.16 27.59
C HIS A 5 -22.88 -0.21 26.40
N PHE A 6 -21.93 -1.15 26.55
CA PHE A 6 -21.08 -1.60 25.43
C PHE A 6 -21.89 -2.11 24.22
N ALA A 7 -22.92 -2.92 24.46
CA ALA A 7 -23.80 -3.43 23.39
C ALA A 7 -24.58 -2.34 22.63
N THR A 8 -24.74 -1.16 23.21
CA THR A 8 -25.46 -0.03 22.58
C THR A 8 -24.53 1.09 22.11
N THR A 9 -23.31 1.18 22.64
CA THR A 9 -22.33 2.23 22.32
C THR A 9 -21.22 1.78 21.40
N ASP A 10 -20.99 0.47 21.20
CA ASP A 10 -19.99 -0.05 20.29
C ASP A 10 -20.55 -0.94 19.16
N ASN A 11 -19.82 -0.98 18.04
CA ASN A 11 -20.06 -1.93 16.96
C ASN A 11 -19.32 -3.26 17.17
N PHE A 12 -18.43 -3.32 18.17
CA PHE A 12 -17.46 -4.39 18.37
C PHE A 12 -18.04 -5.64 19.04
N SER A 13 -19.17 -5.51 19.72
CA SER A 13 -19.92 -6.63 20.33
C SER A 13 -20.98 -7.24 19.40
N ARG A 14 -21.22 -6.64 18.23
CA ARG A 14 -22.22 -7.12 17.26
C ARG A 14 -21.78 -8.44 16.62
N ARG A 15 -22.76 -9.25 16.19
CA ARG A 15 -22.54 -10.58 15.62
C ARG A 15 -23.25 -10.73 14.28
N LEU A 16 -22.74 -11.62 13.44
CA LEU A 16 -23.39 -11.99 12.20
C LEU A 16 -24.69 -12.75 12.51
N ALA A 17 -25.83 -12.20 12.13
CA ALA A 17 -27.15 -12.83 12.33
C ALA A 17 -27.72 -13.49 11.07
N GLY A 18 -27.13 -13.19 9.90
CA GLY A 18 -27.47 -13.73 8.60
C GLY A 18 -26.34 -13.43 7.62
N VAL A 19 -26.20 -14.24 6.56
CA VAL A 19 -25.12 -14.06 5.56
C VAL A 19 -25.50 -13.04 4.48
N GLU A 20 -26.79 -12.81 4.30
CA GLU A 20 -27.28 -11.87 3.30
C GLU A 20 -27.07 -10.42 3.75
N ALA A 21 -26.82 -9.54 2.77
CA ALA A 21 -26.76 -8.12 3.04
C ALA A 21 -28.11 -7.60 3.56
N ASN A 22 -28.07 -6.57 4.39
CA ASN A 22 -29.29 -5.93 4.91
C ASN A 22 -29.81 -4.84 3.96
N GLY A 23 -30.95 -4.23 4.32
CA GLY A 23 -31.63 -3.22 3.50
C GLY A 23 -30.81 -1.96 3.16
N LYS A 24 -29.63 -1.75 3.76
CA LYS A 24 -28.70 -0.69 3.32
C LYS A 24 -28.24 -0.87 1.87
N PHE A 25 -28.32 -2.10 1.35
CA PHE A 25 -27.95 -2.45 -0.02
C PHE A 25 -29.17 -2.75 -0.89
N ASN A 26 -30.33 -2.16 -0.59
CA ASN A 26 -31.53 -2.32 -1.42
C ASN A 26 -31.47 -1.50 -2.73
N SER A 27 -30.70 -0.41 -2.76
CA SER A 27 -30.46 0.38 -3.97
C SER A 27 -29.19 1.22 -3.84
N MET A 28 -28.72 1.82 -4.94
CA MET A 28 -27.57 2.73 -4.97
C MET A 28 -27.70 3.95 -4.05
N SER A 29 -28.94 4.39 -3.78
CA SER A 29 -29.25 5.52 -2.91
C SER A 29 -29.63 5.11 -1.48
N ALA A 30 -29.75 3.81 -1.21
CA ALA A 30 -30.08 3.33 0.12
C ALA A 30 -28.93 3.60 1.09
N GLY A 31 -29.28 3.98 2.31
CA GLY A 31 -28.35 4.28 3.37
C GLY A 31 -28.68 3.53 4.65
N PRO A 32 -27.95 3.83 5.74
CA PRO A 32 -28.15 3.18 7.04
C PRO A 32 -29.58 3.23 7.59
N GLN A 33 -30.39 4.21 7.17
CA GLN A 33 -31.77 4.40 7.63
C GLN A 33 -32.80 3.56 6.87
N ASP A 34 -32.44 3.01 5.71
CA ASP A 34 -33.35 2.22 4.86
C ASP A 34 -33.36 0.72 5.23
N GLY A 35 -32.78 0.38 6.39
CA GLY A 35 -32.47 -0.98 6.85
C GLY A 35 -33.66 -1.89 7.18
N LYS A 36 -34.88 -1.56 6.75
CA LYS A 36 -36.09 -2.39 6.91
C LYS A 36 -36.56 -3.07 5.61
N LEU A 37 -35.95 -2.75 4.47
CA LEU A 37 -36.26 -3.37 3.17
C LEU A 37 -35.40 -4.63 2.94
N SER A 38 -35.85 -5.54 2.07
CA SER A 38 -35.03 -6.62 1.52
C SER A 38 -33.77 -6.04 0.85
N SER A 39 -32.67 -6.80 0.79
CA SER A 39 -31.46 -6.37 0.09
C SER A 39 -31.55 -6.65 -1.41
N ASN A 40 -30.86 -5.84 -2.21
CA ASN A 40 -30.65 -6.06 -3.64
C ASN A 40 -29.17 -5.81 -4.00
N LEU A 41 -28.27 -6.37 -3.18
CA LEU A 41 -26.83 -6.16 -3.31
C LEU A 41 -26.31 -6.48 -4.72
N LYS A 42 -26.85 -7.52 -5.37
CA LYS A 42 -26.46 -7.87 -6.74
C LYS A 42 -26.69 -6.72 -7.71
N ASP A 43 -27.89 -6.14 -7.73
CA ASP A 43 -28.20 -5.03 -8.63
C ASP A 43 -27.40 -3.76 -8.27
N VAL A 44 -27.10 -3.56 -6.99
CA VAL A 44 -26.21 -2.46 -6.54
C VAL A 44 -24.80 -2.66 -7.09
N VAL A 45 -24.23 -3.86 -6.98
CA VAL A 45 -22.89 -4.18 -7.49
C VAL A 45 -22.84 -4.07 -9.01
N THR A 46 -23.84 -4.59 -9.72
CA THR A 46 -23.96 -4.44 -11.18
C THR A 46 -23.99 -2.97 -11.58
N GLN A 47 -24.83 -2.16 -10.94
CA GLN A 47 -24.90 -0.72 -11.21
C GLN A 47 -23.60 0.01 -10.89
N LEU A 48 -22.89 -0.37 -9.82
CA LEU A 48 -21.58 0.21 -9.48
C LEU A 48 -20.55 -0.07 -10.58
N LYS A 49 -20.47 -1.31 -11.04
CA LYS A 49 -19.55 -1.73 -12.11
C LYS A 49 -19.89 -1.03 -13.43
N ASP A 50 -21.16 -1.01 -13.82
CA ASP A 50 -21.61 -0.40 -15.08
C ASP A 50 -21.44 1.11 -15.09
N ARG A 51 -21.79 1.80 -13.99
CA ARG A 51 -21.79 3.27 -13.93
C ARG A 51 -20.40 3.88 -13.80
N PHE A 52 -19.50 3.22 -13.08
CA PHE A 52 -18.19 3.76 -12.73
C PHE A 52 -17.02 2.99 -13.35
N ASP A 53 -17.30 2.04 -14.26
CA ASP A 53 -16.31 1.18 -14.91
C ASP A 53 -15.40 0.47 -13.88
N LEU A 54 -15.99 0.02 -12.77
CA LEU A 54 -15.24 -0.65 -11.71
C LEU A 54 -14.91 -2.08 -12.13
N THR A 55 -13.63 -2.39 -12.19
CA THR A 55 -13.15 -3.75 -12.47
C THR A 55 -13.47 -4.71 -11.33
N TYR A 56 -13.29 -4.26 -10.08
CA TYR A 56 -13.42 -5.11 -8.91
C TYR A 56 -14.20 -4.43 -7.78
N VAL A 57 -14.99 -5.22 -7.07
CA VAL A 57 -15.69 -4.85 -5.84
C VAL A 57 -15.34 -5.85 -4.76
N TYR A 58 -14.80 -5.37 -3.64
CA TYR A 58 -14.41 -6.19 -2.49
C TYR A 58 -15.35 -5.93 -1.31
N CYS A 59 -15.60 -6.95 -0.50
CA CYS A 59 -16.37 -6.82 0.74
C CYS A 59 -15.52 -7.07 1.98
N TRP A 60 -15.76 -6.29 3.02
CA TRP A 60 -15.13 -6.47 4.33
C TRP A 60 -15.94 -7.45 5.20
N HIS A 61 -15.26 -8.34 5.91
CA HIS A 61 -15.81 -9.07 7.05
C HIS A 61 -14.72 -9.42 8.07
N GLY A 62 -15.09 -9.85 9.27
CA GLY A 62 -14.11 -10.40 10.22
C GLY A 62 -13.84 -11.88 9.93
N LEU A 63 -12.65 -12.40 10.26
CA LEU A 63 -12.41 -13.85 10.31
C LEU A 63 -13.38 -14.59 11.25
N PRO A 64 -13.78 -14.04 12.42
CA PRO A 64 -14.92 -14.56 13.19
C PRO A 64 -16.30 -14.34 12.54
N ALA A 65 -16.38 -14.02 11.24
CA ALA A 65 -17.53 -13.51 10.48
C ALA A 65 -17.85 -12.03 10.72
N TYR A 66 -17.94 -11.58 11.99
CA TYR A 66 -18.09 -10.18 12.38
C TYR A 66 -17.38 -9.95 13.72
N TRP A 67 -17.30 -8.70 14.21
CA TRP A 67 -16.52 -8.35 15.40
C TRP A 67 -16.71 -9.30 16.61
N GLY A 68 -17.96 -9.61 16.96
CA GLY A 68 -18.31 -10.51 18.08
C GLY A 68 -18.59 -11.96 17.69
N GLY A 69 -18.28 -12.39 16.46
CA GLY A 69 -18.56 -13.74 16.00
C GLY A 69 -19.89 -13.91 15.26
N VAL A 70 -20.36 -15.16 15.25
CA VAL A 70 -21.67 -15.56 14.73
C VAL A 70 -22.73 -15.48 15.82
N MET A 71 -23.95 -15.04 15.51
CA MET A 71 -25.04 -14.98 16.49
C MET A 71 -25.55 -16.39 16.81
N PRO A 72 -25.60 -16.82 18.09
CA PRO A 72 -26.22 -18.08 18.47
C PRO A 72 -27.74 -18.05 18.32
N ASN A 73 -28.35 -19.22 18.09
CA ASN A 73 -29.80 -19.45 18.15
C ASN A 73 -30.66 -18.57 17.22
N VAL A 74 -30.12 -18.12 16.10
CA VAL A 74 -30.90 -17.45 15.04
C VAL A 74 -31.33 -18.47 13.98
N PRO A 75 -32.60 -18.44 13.50
CA PRO A 75 -33.09 -19.44 12.55
C PRO A 75 -32.23 -19.57 11.29
N GLU A 76 -31.76 -18.45 10.74
CA GLU A 76 -31.00 -18.40 9.47
C GLU A 76 -29.64 -19.09 9.54
N LEU A 77 -29.05 -19.22 10.73
CA LEU A 77 -27.71 -19.78 10.95
C LEU A 77 -27.73 -20.95 11.97
N SER A 78 -28.91 -21.53 12.21
CA SER A 78 -29.12 -22.54 13.26
C SER A 78 -28.28 -23.80 13.05
N GLU A 79 -28.01 -24.17 11.81
CA GLU A 79 -27.19 -25.33 11.43
C GLU A 79 -25.71 -25.18 11.78
N LEU A 80 -25.22 -23.95 11.95
CA LEU A 80 -23.82 -23.69 12.32
C LEU A 80 -23.50 -24.13 13.76
N ASN A 81 -24.53 -24.41 14.58
CA ASN A 81 -24.42 -24.85 15.96
C ASN A 81 -23.45 -23.99 16.78
N THR A 82 -23.66 -22.67 16.71
CA THR A 82 -22.78 -21.67 17.31
C THR A 82 -22.90 -21.64 18.82
N SER A 83 -21.75 -21.67 19.50
CA SER A 83 -21.64 -21.45 20.95
C SER A 83 -20.97 -20.11 21.24
N LEU A 84 -21.31 -19.52 22.39
CA LEU A 84 -20.65 -18.31 22.87
C LEU A 84 -19.43 -18.72 23.71
N VAL A 85 -18.25 -18.24 23.33
CA VAL A 85 -16.99 -18.47 24.01
C VAL A 85 -16.54 -17.16 24.64
N PHE A 86 -16.13 -17.19 25.91
CA PHE A 86 -15.57 -16.03 26.60
C PHE A 86 -14.05 -16.22 26.66
N PRO A 87 -13.29 -15.50 25.83
CA PRO A 87 -11.84 -15.62 25.83
C PRO A 87 -11.23 -15.19 27.16
N GLU A 88 -10.13 -15.83 27.53
CA GLU A 88 -9.33 -15.49 28.70
C GLU A 88 -7.93 -15.05 28.22
N PRO A 89 -7.64 -13.74 28.22
CA PRO A 89 -6.31 -13.24 27.87
C PRO A 89 -5.22 -13.86 28.77
N THR A 90 -4.11 -14.28 28.16
CA THR A 90 -3.00 -14.86 28.93
C THR A 90 -2.28 -13.79 29.77
N PRO A 91 -1.59 -14.16 30.87
CA PRO A 91 -0.82 -13.20 31.67
C PRO A 91 0.18 -12.39 30.84
N GLY A 92 0.87 -13.01 29.88
CA GLY A 92 1.81 -12.31 29.00
C GLY A 92 1.13 -11.34 28.03
N LEU A 93 -0.05 -11.70 27.51
CA LEU A 93 -0.84 -10.75 26.72
C LEU A 93 -1.32 -9.57 27.57
N LEU A 94 -1.71 -9.82 28.82
CA LEU A 94 -2.12 -8.77 29.76
C LEU A 94 -0.95 -7.93 30.28
N GLU A 95 0.29 -8.41 30.20
CA GLU A 95 1.47 -7.60 30.50
C GLU A 95 1.73 -6.58 29.39
N VAL A 96 1.63 -7.00 28.13
CA VAL A 96 1.87 -6.15 26.96
C VAL A 96 0.68 -5.26 26.65
N GLU A 97 -0.52 -5.84 26.65
CA GLU A 97 -1.79 -5.18 26.34
C GLU A 97 -2.84 -5.40 27.45
N PRO A 98 -2.67 -4.81 28.67
CA PRO A 98 -3.67 -4.94 29.75
C PRO A 98 -5.13 -4.58 29.39
N SER A 99 -5.37 -3.75 28.37
CA SER A 99 -6.73 -3.44 27.93
C SER A 99 -7.49 -4.65 27.40
N MET A 100 -6.79 -5.75 27.03
CA MET A 100 -7.42 -7.00 26.58
C MET A 100 -8.32 -7.63 27.63
N ALA A 101 -8.11 -7.36 28.93
CA ALA A 101 -9.01 -7.79 30.00
C ALA A 101 -10.43 -7.18 29.86
N TRP A 102 -10.54 -6.06 29.17
CA TRP A 102 -11.77 -5.32 28.94
C TRP A 102 -12.17 -5.31 27.45
N ASN A 103 -11.55 -6.16 26.63
CA ASN A 103 -11.88 -6.26 25.22
C ASN A 103 -13.35 -6.70 25.05
N PRO A 104 -14.11 -6.15 24.09
CA PRO A 104 -15.48 -6.58 23.81
C PRO A 104 -15.62 -8.09 23.61
N ALA A 105 -14.64 -8.75 23.00
CA ALA A 105 -14.61 -10.21 22.86
C ALA A 105 -14.56 -10.92 24.23
N THR A 106 -13.72 -10.44 25.16
CA THR A 106 -13.59 -10.95 26.54
C THR A 106 -14.88 -10.74 27.33
N LEU A 107 -15.48 -9.55 27.24
CA LEU A 107 -16.63 -9.16 28.07
C LEU A 107 -17.95 -9.69 27.53
N ALA A 108 -18.16 -9.63 26.21
CA ALA A 108 -19.43 -9.99 25.58
C ALA A 108 -19.42 -11.39 24.96
N GLY A 109 -18.24 -12.02 24.84
CA GLY A 109 -18.04 -13.33 24.22
C GLY A 109 -17.95 -13.27 22.68
N VAL A 110 -17.31 -14.28 22.09
CA VAL A 110 -17.20 -14.51 20.66
C VAL A 110 -18.08 -15.70 20.27
N GLY A 111 -18.95 -15.51 19.29
CA GLY A 111 -19.75 -16.61 18.74
C GLY A 111 -18.92 -17.48 17.81
N VAL A 112 -18.64 -18.72 18.22
CA VAL A 112 -17.83 -19.68 17.48
C VAL A 112 -18.74 -20.79 16.93
N PRO A 113 -18.91 -20.90 15.60
CA PRO A 113 -19.66 -21.99 14.99
C PRO A 113 -18.91 -23.31 15.12
N LYS A 114 -19.66 -24.41 15.23
CA LYS A 114 -19.09 -25.75 15.13
C LYS A 114 -18.68 -26.07 13.69
N ASP A 115 -19.49 -25.64 12.73
CA ASP A 115 -19.24 -25.82 11.29
C ASP A 115 -18.70 -24.53 10.65
N ILE A 116 -17.38 -24.35 10.76
CA ILE A 116 -16.67 -23.17 10.23
C ILE A 116 -16.63 -23.20 8.69
N THR A 117 -16.57 -24.39 8.09
CA THR A 117 -16.59 -24.56 6.63
C THR A 117 -17.92 -24.13 6.03
N ALA A 118 -19.04 -24.53 6.63
CA ALA A 118 -20.37 -24.08 6.20
C ALA A 118 -20.53 -22.56 6.37
N LEU A 119 -20.01 -21.97 7.44
CA LEU A 119 -20.02 -20.51 7.63
C LEU A 119 -19.39 -19.79 6.44
N PHE A 120 -18.12 -20.08 6.12
CA PHE A 120 -17.43 -19.38 5.04
C PHE A 120 -18.02 -19.68 3.67
N SER A 121 -18.38 -20.95 3.41
CA SER A 121 -19.02 -21.35 2.16
C SER A 121 -20.28 -20.53 1.91
N ARG A 122 -21.17 -20.40 2.90
CA ARG A 122 -22.41 -19.61 2.76
C ARG A 122 -22.12 -18.13 2.54
N MET A 123 -21.21 -17.55 3.32
CA MET A 123 -20.84 -16.13 3.19
C MET A 123 -20.28 -15.83 1.80
N HIS A 124 -19.27 -16.58 1.35
CA HIS A 124 -18.58 -16.28 0.10
C HIS A 124 -19.39 -16.69 -1.13
N GLN A 125 -20.19 -17.76 -1.09
CA GLN A 125 -21.12 -18.09 -2.18
C GLN A 125 -22.17 -16.99 -2.36
N TYR A 126 -22.72 -16.45 -1.27
CA TYR A 126 -23.65 -15.32 -1.35
C TYR A 126 -22.99 -14.09 -1.99
N LEU A 127 -21.82 -13.68 -1.49
CA LEU A 127 -21.07 -12.54 -2.04
C LEU A 127 -20.74 -12.76 -3.54
N LYS A 128 -20.28 -13.95 -3.90
CA LYS A 128 -20.00 -14.31 -5.29
C LYS A 128 -21.24 -14.23 -6.17
N SER A 129 -22.39 -14.71 -5.68
CA SER A 129 -23.67 -14.63 -6.41
C SER A 129 -24.14 -13.18 -6.65
N CYS A 130 -23.71 -12.25 -5.79
CA CYS A 130 -23.93 -10.82 -5.91
C CYS A 130 -22.90 -10.10 -6.81
N GLY A 131 -21.93 -10.82 -7.37
CA GLY A 131 -20.91 -10.24 -8.25
C GLY A 131 -19.72 -9.60 -7.53
N ILE A 132 -19.50 -9.90 -6.25
CA ILE A 132 -18.31 -9.50 -5.48
C ILE A 132 -17.09 -10.31 -5.96
N ASP A 133 -15.94 -9.65 -6.07
CA ASP A 133 -14.73 -10.19 -6.67
C ASP A 133 -13.68 -10.66 -5.64
N GLY A 134 -13.80 -10.22 -4.39
CA GLY A 134 -12.87 -10.57 -3.32
C GLY A 134 -13.28 -10.03 -1.96
N VAL A 135 -12.43 -10.26 -0.96
CA VAL A 135 -12.71 -9.87 0.43
C VAL A 135 -11.53 -9.17 1.12
N LYS A 136 -11.82 -8.31 2.09
CA LYS A 136 -10.85 -7.84 3.10
C LYS A 136 -11.25 -8.41 4.45
N VAL A 137 -10.35 -9.15 5.10
CA VAL A 137 -10.67 -9.96 6.27
C VAL A 137 -9.90 -9.51 7.50
N ASP A 138 -10.62 -8.86 8.43
CA ASP A 138 -10.10 -8.30 9.67
C ASP A 138 -10.21 -9.29 10.85
N CYS A 139 -9.79 -8.85 12.04
CA CYS A 139 -9.95 -9.56 13.31
C CYS A 139 -9.29 -10.95 13.34
N GLN A 140 -8.28 -11.21 12.51
CA GLN A 140 -7.68 -12.54 12.46
C GLN A 140 -7.00 -12.91 13.78
N GLY A 141 -6.35 -11.95 14.44
CA GLY A 141 -5.76 -12.13 15.78
C GLY A 141 -6.80 -12.44 16.88
N ALA A 142 -8.08 -12.13 16.69
CA ALA A 142 -9.12 -12.40 17.68
C ALA A 142 -9.45 -13.90 17.79
N ILE A 143 -9.21 -14.68 16.73
CA ILE A 143 -9.48 -16.13 16.73
C ILE A 143 -8.54 -16.86 17.69
N GLY A 144 -7.26 -16.50 17.72
CA GLY A 144 -6.31 -17.10 18.65
C GLY A 144 -6.71 -16.88 20.10
N LEU A 145 -7.14 -15.66 20.43
CA LEU A 145 -7.67 -15.31 21.74
C LEU A 145 -8.90 -16.17 22.10
N ALA A 146 -9.88 -16.28 21.19
CA ALA A 146 -11.07 -17.11 21.39
C ALA A 146 -10.76 -18.60 21.61
N GLY A 147 -9.62 -19.08 21.09
CA GLY A 147 -9.18 -20.47 21.28
C GLY A 147 -8.91 -20.85 22.74
N SER A 148 -8.70 -19.90 23.66
CA SER A 148 -8.48 -20.21 25.09
C SER A 148 -9.62 -21.03 25.70
N GLY A 149 -10.87 -20.82 25.22
CA GLY A 149 -12.05 -21.52 25.71
C GLY A 149 -12.43 -22.80 24.97
N VAL A 150 -11.73 -23.16 23.88
CA VAL A 150 -12.16 -24.25 22.97
C VAL A 150 -11.03 -25.15 22.46
N GLY A 151 -9.97 -25.34 23.27
CA GLY A 151 -8.90 -26.31 22.99
C GLY A 151 -7.61 -25.71 22.40
N GLY A 152 -7.45 -24.39 22.48
CA GLY A 152 -6.20 -23.67 22.19
C GLY A 152 -6.26 -22.77 20.95
N GLY A 153 -5.65 -21.59 21.05
CA GLY A 153 -5.54 -20.60 19.97
C GLY A 153 -5.02 -21.18 18.65
N PRO A 154 -3.84 -21.84 18.63
CA PRO A 154 -3.28 -22.38 17.39
C PRO A 154 -4.16 -23.39 16.67
N ALA A 155 -4.91 -24.22 17.42
CA ALA A 155 -5.81 -25.21 16.85
C ALA A 155 -7.07 -24.54 16.26
N LEU A 156 -7.63 -23.56 16.95
CA LEU A 156 -8.78 -22.80 16.43
C LEU A 156 -8.40 -21.99 15.19
N THR A 157 -7.29 -21.24 15.25
CA THR A 157 -6.75 -20.46 14.12
C THR A 157 -6.51 -21.34 12.90
N ARG A 158 -5.92 -22.53 13.08
CA ARG A 158 -5.73 -23.49 11.97
C ARG A 158 -7.06 -23.86 11.28
N ARG A 159 -8.11 -24.16 12.04
CA ARG A 159 -9.41 -24.54 11.48
C ARG A 159 -10.07 -23.38 10.73
N TYR A 160 -9.99 -22.18 11.28
CA TYR A 160 -10.53 -20.98 10.65
C TYR A 160 -9.82 -20.66 9.34
N HIS A 161 -8.48 -20.62 9.33
CA HIS A 161 -7.71 -20.34 8.11
C HIS A 161 -7.94 -21.38 7.02
N ALA A 162 -7.94 -22.67 7.37
CA ALA A 162 -8.20 -23.72 6.38
C ALA A 162 -9.58 -23.54 5.70
N ALA A 163 -10.64 -23.42 6.50
CA ALA A 163 -12.00 -23.24 5.97
C ALA A 163 -12.15 -21.91 5.21
N PHE A 164 -11.49 -20.86 5.68
CA PHE A 164 -11.50 -19.54 5.07
C PHE A 164 -10.80 -19.53 3.70
N GLU A 165 -9.57 -20.03 3.61
CA GLU A 165 -8.81 -20.03 2.37
C GLU A 165 -9.39 -20.98 1.33
N ASP A 166 -9.93 -22.14 1.74
CA ASP A 166 -10.68 -23.04 0.86
C ASP A 166 -11.89 -22.30 0.24
N SER A 167 -12.65 -21.58 1.07
CA SER A 167 -13.79 -20.81 0.60
C SER A 167 -13.40 -19.63 -0.31
N VAL A 168 -12.29 -18.94 -0.02
CA VAL A 168 -11.75 -17.88 -0.90
C VAL A 168 -11.39 -18.46 -2.26
N LYS A 169 -10.68 -19.58 -2.28
CA LYS A 169 -10.25 -20.28 -3.50
C LYS A 169 -11.44 -20.73 -4.36
N ASP A 170 -12.51 -21.22 -3.74
CA ASP A 170 -13.68 -21.72 -4.45
C ASP A 170 -14.55 -20.60 -5.05
N ASN A 171 -14.52 -19.39 -4.47
CA ASN A 171 -15.46 -18.32 -4.83
C ASN A 171 -14.81 -17.13 -5.55
N PHE A 172 -13.54 -16.82 -5.29
CA PHE A 172 -12.88 -15.62 -5.79
C PHE A 172 -11.69 -15.94 -6.69
N VAL A 173 -11.67 -15.33 -7.87
CA VAL A 173 -10.60 -15.53 -8.86
C VAL A 173 -9.26 -15.11 -8.27
N ASN A 174 -8.20 -15.87 -8.53
CA ASN A 174 -6.83 -15.60 -8.05
C ASN A 174 -6.73 -15.38 -6.52
N ASN A 175 -7.61 -16.00 -5.73
CA ASN A 175 -7.66 -15.86 -4.27
C ASN A 175 -7.71 -14.40 -3.80
N HIS A 176 -8.51 -13.57 -4.46
CA HIS A 176 -8.64 -12.15 -4.15
C HIS A 176 -9.05 -11.90 -2.69
N CYS A 177 -8.05 -11.68 -1.85
CA CYS A 177 -8.18 -11.52 -0.41
C CYS A 177 -7.10 -10.57 0.14
N ILE A 178 -7.50 -9.67 1.04
CA ILE A 178 -6.60 -8.84 1.83
C ILE A 178 -6.70 -9.26 3.29
N ASN A 179 -5.62 -9.81 3.85
CA ASN A 179 -5.52 -10.17 5.26
C ASN A 179 -5.26 -8.94 6.13
N CYS A 180 -5.89 -8.89 7.29
CA CYS A 180 -5.82 -7.72 8.15
C CYS A 180 -5.96 -8.10 9.63
N MET A 181 -5.34 -7.31 10.52
CA MET A 181 -5.21 -7.63 11.96
C MET A 181 -4.64 -9.04 12.19
N CYS A 182 -3.63 -9.42 11.39
CA CYS A 182 -3.21 -10.80 11.18
C CYS A 182 -1.75 -11.08 11.55
N HIS A 183 -1.15 -10.23 12.40
CA HIS A 183 0.28 -10.28 12.73
C HIS A 183 0.65 -11.28 13.82
N SER A 184 -0.33 -11.95 14.45
CA SER A 184 0.01 -13.01 15.42
C SER A 184 0.67 -14.19 14.71
N THR A 185 1.65 -14.82 15.36
CA THR A 185 2.44 -15.92 14.78
C THR A 185 1.55 -17.06 14.29
N GLU A 186 0.52 -17.41 15.05
CA GLU A 186 -0.51 -18.38 14.68
C GLU A 186 -1.24 -18.07 13.37
N ASN A 187 -1.41 -16.80 12.98
CA ASN A 187 -1.99 -16.40 11.70
C ASN A 187 -0.94 -16.47 10.58
N LEU A 188 0.26 -15.94 10.84
CA LEU A 188 1.34 -15.90 9.87
C LEU A 188 1.74 -17.31 9.37
N TYR A 189 1.75 -18.30 10.27
CA TYR A 189 2.02 -19.71 9.91
C TYR A 189 0.85 -20.43 9.21
N ARG A 190 -0.26 -19.73 8.93
CA ARG A 190 -1.49 -20.31 8.37
C ARG A 190 -1.97 -19.66 7.08
N MET A 191 -1.32 -18.59 6.62
CA MET A 191 -1.56 -18.03 5.29
C MET A 191 -0.85 -18.93 4.27
N GLU A 192 -1.61 -19.77 3.56
CA GLU A 192 -1.07 -20.69 2.56
C GLU A 192 -1.37 -20.20 1.14
N ASN A 193 -2.55 -19.63 0.91
CA ASN A 193 -3.07 -19.28 -0.41
C ASN A 193 -3.42 -17.79 -0.58
N THR A 194 -3.50 -17.04 0.51
CA THR A 194 -3.80 -15.60 0.51
C THR A 194 -2.51 -14.78 0.69
N SER A 195 -2.19 -13.95 -0.30
CA SER A 195 -0.84 -13.39 -0.44
C SER A 195 -0.73 -11.89 -0.17
N VAL A 196 -1.78 -11.22 0.30
CA VAL A 196 -1.75 -9.78 0.62
C VAL A 196 -2.12 -9.60 2.08
N ALA A 197 -1.34 -8.84 2.84
CA ALA A 197 -1.67 -8.52 4.23
C ALA A 197 -1.28 -7.09 4.59
N ARG A 198 -2.16 -6.41 5.34
CA ARG A 198 -1.84 -5.09 5.90
C ARG A 198 -0.68 -5.20 6.88
N VAL A 199 0.34 -4.36 6.73
CA VAL A 199 1.56 -4.36 7.55
C VAL A 199 1.61 -3.27 8.61
N SER A 200 0.46 -2.75 9.01
CA SER A 200 0.33 -1.69 10.02
C SER A 200 -0.92 -1.90 10.89
N ASP A 201 -1.04 -1.06 11.92
CA ASP A 201 -2.35 -0.73 12.48
C ASP A 201 -3.13 0.16 11.48
N ASP A 202 -4.39 0.47 11.77
CA ASP A 202 -5.23 1.31 10.92
C ASP A 202 -4.59 2.69 10.65
N PHE A 203 -4.78 3.21 9.45
CA PHE A 203 -4.62 4.64 9.19
C PHE A 203 -5.71 5.42 9.93
N TYR A 204 -5.33 6.21 10.94
CA TYR A 204 -6.24 7.04 11.73
C TYR A 204 -6.21 8.52 11.28
N PRO A 205 -7.00 8.94 10.27
CA PRO A 205 -6.96 10.31 9.74
C PRO A 205 -7.35 11.39 10.76
N ARG A 206 -7.98 11.00 11.88
CA ARG A 206 -8.40 11.94 12.94
C ARG A 206 -7.40 12.02 14.09
N ASP A 207 -6.35 11.21 14.06
CA ASP A 207 -5.27 11.23 15.04
C ASP A 207 -3.98 11.69 14.35
N PRO A 208 -3.65 13.00 14.42
CA PRO A 208 -2.44 13.53 13.81
C PRO A 208 -1.16 12.81 14.25
N ALA A 209 -1.10 12.33 15.50
CA ALA A 209 0.07 11.67 16.06
C ALA A 209 0.32 10.27 15.47
N SER A 210 -0.67 9.69 14.79
CA SER A 210 -0.58 8.36 14.18
C SER A 210 0.12 8.36 12.81
N ASN A 211 0.18 9.50 12.11
CA ASN A 211 0.59 9.56 10.70
C ASN A 211 2.05 9.15 10.46
N THR A 212 3.01 9.71 11.22
CA THR A 212 4.43 9.37 11.04
C THR A 212 4.76 7.97 11.56
N PRO A 213 4.24 7.51 12.72
CA PRO A 213 4.42 6.12 13.16
C PRO A 213 3.83 5.10 12.19
N HIS A 214 2.75 5.41 11.50
CA HIS A 214 2.15 4.52 10.50
C HIS A 214 3.12 4.15 9.38
N ILE A 215 3.87 5.13 8.84
CA ILE A 215 4.87 4.87 7.77
C ILE A 215 6.06 4.06 8.30
N ALA A 216 6.52 4.37 9.52
CA ALA A 216 7.56 3.57 10.17
C ALA A 216 7.09 2.12 10.36
N ALA A 217 5.87 1.91 10.88
CA ALA A 217 5.31 0.58 11.07
C ALA A 217 5.20 -0.18 9.74
N CYS A 218 4.65 0.43 8.69
CA CYS A 218 4.58 -0.18 7.35
C CYS A 218 5.96 -0.63 6.86
N THR A 219 6.96 0.24 7.00
CA THR A 219 8.33 -0.02 6.52
C THR A 219 9.00 -1.16 7.29
N TYR A 220 9.04 -1.07 8.62
CA TYR A 220 9.74 -2.06 9.44
C TYR A 220 9.02 -3.41 9.48
N ASN A 221 7.67 -3.43 9.45
CA ASN A 221 6.93 -4.68 9.34
C ASN A 221 7.09 -5.31 7.95
N SER A 222 7.25 -4.53 6.88
CA SER A 222 7.53 -5.05 5.54
C SER A 222 8.84 -5.84 5.48
N LEU A 223 9.85 -5.49 6.30
CA LEU A 223 11.11 -6.25 6.39
C LEU A 223 10.89 -7.72 6.74
N PHE A 224 9.97 -7.99 7.68
CA PHE A 224 9.65 -9.35 8.08
C PHE A 224 8.53 -9.96 7.23
N MET A 225 7.48 -9.22 6.93
CA MET A 225 6.29 -9.77 6.29
C MET A 225 6.43 -10.00 4.78
N SER A 226 7.33 -9.27 4.10
CA SER A 226 7.53 -9.40 2.64
C SER A 226 7.98 -10.79 2.18
N VAL A 227 8.56 -11.60 3.08
CA VAL A 227 8.93 -12.99 2.77
C VAL A 227 7.74 -13.96 2.81
N LEU A 228 6.62 -13.54 3.40
CA LEU A 228 5.42 -14.35 3.57
C LEU A 228 4.30 -13.89 2.64
N VAL A 229 4.13 -12.58 2.50
CA VAL A 229 3.01 -11.94 1.80
C VAL A 229 3.45 -10.64 1.14
N HIS A 230 2.69 -10.17 0.17
CA HIS A 230 2.79 -8.82 -0.37
C HIS A 230 2.26 -7.80 0.65
N PRO A 231 3.11 -6.89 1.15
CA PRO A 231 2.70 -5.89 2.13
C PRO A 231 1.66 -4.91 1.57
N ASP A 232 0.56 -4.76 2.30
CA ASP A 232 -0.42 -3.69 2.11
C ASP A 232 -0.15 -2.56 3.11
N TRP A 233 0.11 -1.36 2.58
CA TRP A 233 0.44 -0.15 3.35
C TRP A 233 -0.82 0.65 3.77
N ASP A 234 -1.98 0.01 3.76
CA ASP A 234 -3.28 0.55 4.14
C ASP A 234 -3.74 1.74 3.29
N MET A 235 -5.00 2.11 3.50
CA MET A 235 -5.60 3.30 2.93
C MET A 235 -4.99 4.61 3.43
N PHE A 236 -5.22 5.69 2.70
CA PHE A 236 -4.97 7.05 3.15
C PHE A 236 -6.05 8.01 2.65
N GLN A 237 -5.95 9.28 3.03
CA GLN A 237 -6.79 10.34 2.50
C GLN A 237 -5.94 11.31 1.66
N SER A 238 -6.37 11.57 0.43
CA SER A 238 -5.70 12.48 -0.51
C SER A 238 -5.88 13.95 -0.11
N ASN A 239 -7.02 14.30 0.47
CA ASN A 239 -7.27 15.62 1.04
C ASN A 239 -7.02 15.60 2.55
N HIS A 240 -5.74 15.54 2.92
CA HIS A 240 -5.31 15.45 4.31
C HIS A 240 -3.97 16.16 4.53
N HIS A 241 -3.71 16.66 5.75
CA HIS A 241 -2.49 17.42 6.04
C HIS A 241 -1.19 16.60 5.86
N SER A 242 -1.28 15.27 5.96
CA SER A 242 -0.19 14.32 5.73
C SER A 242 -0.27 13.62 4.36
N ALA A 243 -1.11 14.10 3.44
CA ALA A 243 -1.37 13.41 2.18
C ALA A 243 -0.13 13.29 1.28
N GLU A 244 0.69 14.33 1.17
CA GLU A 244 1.96 14.29 0.40
C GLU A 244 2.90 13.20 0.97
N LEU A 245 3.09 13.19 2.29
CA LEU A 245 3.91 12.22 3.00
C LEU A 245 3.44 10.78 2.70
N HIS A 246 2.14 10.56 2.80
CA HIS A 246 1.52 9.26 2.55
C HIS A 246 1.48 8.88 1.06
N GLY A 247 1.33 9.83 0.15
CA GLY A 247 1.36 9.62 -1.30
C GLY A 247 2.73 9.15 -1.78
N MET A 248 3.80 9.81 -1.31
CA MET A 248 5.19 9.38 -1.57
C MET A 248 5.49 8.01 -0.95
N ALA A 249 4.99 7.74 0.26
CA ALA A 249 5.11 6.42 0.89
C ALA A 249 4.48 5.31 0.02
N ARG A 250 3.30 5.54 -0.56
CA ARG A 250 2.66 4.55 -1.45
C ARG A 250 3.41 4.41 -2.78
N ALA A 251 3.97 5.51 -3.31
CA ALA A 251 4.74 5.47 -4.56
C ALA A 251 5.97 4.54 -4.45
N VAL A 252 6.66 4.53 -3.31
CA VAL A 252 7.79 3.61 -3.07
C VAL A 252 7.35 2.23 -2.60
N SER A 253 6.20 2.09 -1.95
CA SER A 253 5.78 0.87 -1.22
C SER A 253 5.77 -0.43 -2.04
N GLY A 254 5.48 -0.32 -3.35
CA GLY A 254 5.13 -1.47 -4.18
C GLY A 254 3.74 -2.05 -3.91
N ALA A 255 2.98 -1.48 -2.95
CA ALA A 255 1.64 -1.91 -2.57
C ALA A 255 0.55 -1.37 -3.51
N ALA A 256 -0.67 -1.84 -3.32
CA ALA A 256 -1.86 -1.20 -3.90
C ALA A 256 -2.11 0.18 -3.26
N ILE A 257 -2.82 1.05 -3.98
CA ILE A 257 -3.17 2.39 -3.51
C ILE A 257 -4.66 2.40 -3.19
N TYR A 258 -5.00 2.58 -1.90
CA TYR A 258 -6.39 2.71 -1.45
C TYR A 258 -6.64 4.14 -0.93
N VAL A 259 -7.69 4.77 -1.46
CA VAL A 259 -8.08 6.12 -1.10
C VAL A 259 -9.39 6.04 -0.31
N SER A 260 -9.44 6.69 0.85
CA SER A 260 -10.55 6.62 1.82
C SER A 260 -11.22 7.98 2.06
N ASP A 261 -10.97 8.92 1.15
CA ASP A 261 -11.63 10.22 1.11
C ASP A 261 -13.13 10.04 1.04
N ARG A 262 -13.85 10.98 1.65
CA ARG A 262 -15.30 11.04 1.45
C ARG A 262 -15.57 11.33 -0.03
N PRO A 263 -16.60 10.73 -0.65
CA PRO A 263 -17.04 11.09 -1.99
C PRO A 263 -17.14 12.61 -2.17
N GLY A 264 -16.51 13.14 -3.22
CA GLY A 264 -16.45 14.59 -3.49
C GLY A 264 -15.39 15.39 -2.70
N GLN A 265 -14.62 14.76 -1.80
CA GLN A 265 -13.59 15.42 -0.99
C GLN A 265 -12.17 14.96 -1.34
N HIS A 266 -11.92 14.66 -2.63
CA HIS A 266 -10.63 14.15 -3.09
C HIS A 266 -9.72 15.29 -3.54
N ASP A 267 -8.41 15.16 -3.30
CA ASP A 267 -7.40 15.99 -3.96
C ASP A 267 -6.96 15.32 -5.27
N PHE A 268 -7.61 15.72 -6.37
CA PHE A 268 -7.27 15.20 -7.69
C PHE A 268 -5.90 15.66 -8.21
N GLU A 269 -5.34 16.74 -7.68
CA GLU A 269 -3.99 17.16 -8.09
C GLU A 269 -2.96 16.20 -7.54
N LEU A 270 -3.07 15.84 -6.26
CA LEU A 270 -2.23 14.83 -5.62
C LEU A 270 -2.40 13.46 -6.28
N LEU A 271 -3.65 13.02 -6.50
CA LEU A 271 -3.92 11.70 -7.09
C LEU A 271 -3.34 11.54 -8.50
N ARG A 272 -3.33 12.60 -9.31
CA ARG A 272 -2.72 12.59 -10.67
C ARG A 272 -1.20 12.43 -10.66
N ARG A 273 -0.53 12.59 -9.51
CA ARG A 273 0.91 12.31 -9.35
C ARG A 273 1.19 10.83 -9.02
N MET A 274 0.14 10.02 -8.88
CA MET A 274 0.21 8.60 -8.48
C MET A 274 -0.52 7.67 -9.45
N VAL A 275 -1.64 8.13 -10.01
CA VAL A 275 -2.60 7.31 -10.77
C VAL A 275 -2.84 7.92 -12.15
N PHE A 276 -2.81 7.10 -13.19
CA PHE A 276 -3.16 7.49 -14.54
C PHE A 276 -4.69 7.57 -14.75
N PRO A 277 -5.17 8.28 -15.78
CA PRO A 277 -6.58 8.32 -16.13
C PRO A 277 -7.24 6.94 -16.38
N ASP A 278 -6.45 5.92 -16.74
CA ASP A 278 -6.91 4.55 -16.94
C ASP A 278 -6.95 3.70 -15.65
N GLY A 279 -6.70 4.32 -14.49
CA GLY A 279 -6.68 3.67 -13.17
C GLY A 279 -5.39 2.91 -12.86
N THR A 280 -4.45 2.80 -13.81
CA THR A 280 -3.16 2.15 -13.56
C THR A 280 -2.20 3.07 -12.79
N VAL A 281 -1.22 2.48 -12.12
CA VAL A 281 -0.25 3.20 -11.29
C VAL A 281 1.17 2.79 -11.66
N LEU A 282 2.14 3.67 -11.41
CA LEU A 282 3.57 3.37 -11.54
C LEU A 282 4.04 2.61 -10.29
N ARG A 283 3.55 1.38 -10.12
CA ARG A 283 3.88 0.54 -8.95
C ARG A 283 5.33 0.06 -9.04
N ALA A 284 6.11 0.27 -7.99
CA ALA A 284 7.40 -0.37 -7.85
C ALA A 284 7.24 -1.91 -7.77
N LEU A 285 8.28 -2.66 -8.14
CA LEU A 285 8.17 -4.09 -8.44
C LEU A 285 8.23 -5.00 -7.22
N GLN A 286 8.91 -4.57 -6.16
CA GLN A 286 9.09 -5.36 -4.95
C GLN A 286 8.31 -4.74 -3.79
N PRO A 287 8.20 -5.41 -2.63
CA PRO A 287 7.88 -4.74 -1.39
C PRO A 287 8.98 -3.75 -1.00
N ALA A 288 8.60 -2.57 -0.53
CA ALA A 288 9.57 -1.58 -0.08
C ALA A 288 10.22 -1.97 1.26
N LEU A 289 11.52 -1.72 1.37
CA LEU A 289 12.33 -2.09 2.54
C LEU A 289 13.09 -0.87 3.08
N PRO A 290 13.33 -0.80 4.40
CA PRO A 290 14.26 0.20 4.93
C PRO A 290 15.67 -0.08 4.41
N THR A 291 16.47 0.96 4.20
CA THR A 291 17.90 0.79 3.96
C THR A 291 18.58 0.23 5.21
N ARG A 292 19.70 -0.49 5.02
CA ARG A 292 20.42 -1.16 6.11
C ARG A 292 20.82 -0.22 7.25
N ASP A 293 21.22 1.00 6.94
CA ASP A 293 21.61 2.01 7.91
C ASP A 293 20.45 2.55 8.75
N CYS A 294 19.18 2.33 8.35
CA CYS A 294 17.99 2.69 9.13
C CYS A 294 17.50 1.58 10.07
N LEU A 295 18.00 0.34 9.97
CA LEU A 295 17.44 -0.83 10.66
C LEU A 295 17.35 -0.70 12.18
N PHE A 296 18.33 -0.02 12.79
CA PHE A 296 18.45 0.11 14.25
C PHE A 296 18.28 1.54 14.76
N ASN A 297 17.78 2.45 13.91
CA ASN A 297 17.54 3.84 14.28
C ASN A 297 16.12 4.08 14.76
N ASP A 298 15.94 4.94 15.76
CA ASP A 298 14.62 5.41 16.19
C ASP A 298 14.24 6.66 15.37
N VAL A 299 13.71 6.41 14.16
CA VAL A 299 13.29 7.45 13.20
C VAL A 299 12.10 8.30 13.68
N LEU A 300 11.52 7.98 14.84
CA LEU A 300 10.38 8.69 15.42
C LEU A 300 10.77 9.61 16.59
N ARG A 301 11.88 9.33 17.28
CA ARG A 301 12.22 9.99 18.56
C ARG A 301 13.64 10.52 18.68
N ASP A 302 14.61 10.00 17.94
CA ASP A 302 16.02 10.29 18.23
C ASP A 302 16.47 11.70 17.83
N GLY A 303 15.64 12.45 17.10
CA GLY A 303 15.92 13.81 16.67
C GLY A 303 17.12 13.93 15.71
N LYS A 304 17.56 12.83 15.09
CA LYS A 304 18.73 12.80 14.20
C LYS A 304 18.54 11.95 12.95
N SER A 305 17.70 10.92 12.98
CA SER A 305 17.57 9.97 11.88
C SER A 305 16.38 10.27 10.98
N LEU A 306 16.63 10.26 9.67
CA LEU A 306 15.62 10.17 8.62
C LEU A 306 15.41 8.69 8.27
N LEU A 307 14.18 8.32 7.91
CA LEU A 307 13.89 6.99 7.38
C LEU A 307 14.16 7.00 5.87
N LYS A 308 15.02 6.10 5.40
CA LYS A 308 15.22 5.81 3.97
C LYS A 308 14.55 4.48 3.63
N VAL A 309 13.76 4.48 2.56
CA VAL A 309 12.99 3.32 2.10
C VAL A 309 13.24 3.13 0.61
N TRP A 310 13.69 1.95 0.20
CA TRP A 310 14.05 1.66 -1.19
C TRP A 310 13.15 0.61 -1.82
N ASN A 311 13.07 0.67 -3.15
CA ASN A 311 12.42 -0.31 -4.00
C ASN A 311 12.99 -0.19 -5.44
N VAL A 312 12.50 -1.02 -6.35
CA VAL A 312 12.99 -1.09 -7.73
C VAL A 312 11.87 -0.91 -8.75
N ASN A 313 12.17 -0.26 -9.86
CA ASN A 313 11.35 -0.24 -11.06
C ASN A 313 11.96 -1.17 -12.12
N ARG A 314 11.30 -1.28 -13.28
CA ARG A 314 11.76 -2.15 -14.36
C ARG A 314 13.15 -1.76 -14.91
N TYR A 315 13.48 -0.48 -14.88
CA TYR A 315 14.77 0.05 -15.35
C TYR A 315 15.51 0.88 -14.29
N CYS A 316 14.78 1.67 -13.49
CA CYS A 316 15.34 2.59 -12.50
C CYS A 316 15.21 2.06 -11.07
N GLY A 317 16.01 2.59 -10.14
CA GLY A 317 15.79 2.48 -8.70
C GLY A 317 14.91 3.61 -8.17
N ILE A 318 14.22 3.35 -7.06
CA ILE A 318 13.46 4.36 -6.33
C ILE A 318 13.83 4.31 -4.85
N LEU A 319 14.05 5.49 -4.26
CA LEU A 319 14.28 5.66 -2.83
C LEU A 319 13.43 6.81 -2.32
N ALA A 320 12.70 6.60 -1.23
CA ALA A 320 12.03 7.67 -0.53
C ALA A 320 12.73 7.96 0.80
N VAL A 321 12.78 9.24 1.17
CA VAL A 321 13.34 9.71 2.44
C VAL A 321 12.24 10.44 3.21
N PHE A 322 12.08 10.12 4.49
CA PHE A 322 11.02 10.66 5.35
C PHE A 322 11.57 11.21 6.66
N ASN A 323 11.13 12.40 7.04
CA ASN A 323 11.31 12.91 8.40
C ASN A 323 10.08 12.56 9.24
N LEU A 324 10.19 11.47 10.01
CA LEU A 324 9.08 10.91 10.81
C LEU A 324 9.11 11.31 12.29
N GLN A 325 10.02 12.21 12.68
CA GLN A 325 10.22 12.62 14.06
C GLN A 325 8.98 13.28 14.67
N GLY A 326 8.87 13.19 16.00
CA GLY A 326 7.97 14.01 16.81
C GLY A 326 6.69 13.33 17.30
N SER A 327 6.30 12.21 16.70
CA SER A 327 5.17 11.40 17.19
C SER A 327 5.50 9.92 17.21
N SER A 328 4.93 9.18 18.16
CA SER A 328 5.17 7.74 18.36
C SER A 328 4.08 7.09 19.20
N TRP A 329 4.02 5.75 19.23
CA TRP A 329 3.18 5.04 20.19
C TRP A 329 3.77 5.14 21.61
N ASP A 330 3.02 5.74 22.54
CA ASP A 330 3.40 5.83 23.96
C ASP A 330 2.81 4.64 24.71
N ARG A 331 3.67 3.71 25.16
CA ARG A 331 3.22 2.50 25.88
C ARG A 331 2.53 2.79 27.20
N SER A 332 2.93 3.86 27.88
CA SER A 332 2.36 4.29 29.16
C SER A 332 0.94 4.84 28.97
N LYS A 333 0.74 5.65 27.93
CA LYS A 333 -0.57 6.25 27.61
C LYS A 333 -1.46 5.35 26.75
N ARG A 334 -0.87 4.37 26.06
CA ARG A 334 -1.52 3.42 25.15
C ARG A 334 -2.27 4.12 24.02
N GLN A 335 -1.61 5.11 23.44
CA GLN A 335 -2.11 5.88 22.31
C GLN A 335 -0.92 6.44 21.53
N PHE A 336 -1.17 6.87 20.30
CA PHE A 336 -0.21 7.72 19.62
C PHE A 336 -0.10 9.04 20.36
N PHE A 337 1.13 9.54 20.47
CA PHE A 337 1.44 10.74 21.22
C PHE A 337 2.48 11.57 20.48
N THR A 338 2.19 12.85 20.35
CA THR A 338 3.15 13.85 19.86
C THR A 338 4.01 14.32 21.03
N HIS A 339 5.22 13.79 21.12
CA HIS A 339 6.22 14.16 22.14
C HIS A 339 7.05 15.38 21.75
N ASP A 340 7.13 15.69 20.46
CA ASP A 340 7.72 16.93 19.94
C ASP A 340 6.86 17.45 18.78
N SER A 341 6.24 18.61 18.98
CA SER A 341 5.34 19.23 17.98
C SER A 341 6.06 20.05 16.92
N SER A 342 7.36 20.30 17.09
CA SER A 342 8.17 21.03 16.12
C SER A 342 9.59 20.44 16.01
N PRO A 343 9.72 19.18 15.54
CA PRO A 343 11.04 18.58 15.32
C PRO A 343 11.89 19.43 14.38
N LYS A 344 13.19 19.45 14.65
CA LYS A 344 14.14 20.19 13.81
C LYS A 344 14.21 19.56 12.40
N PRO A 345 14.47 20.36 11.35
CA PRO A 345 14.85 19.81 10.06
C PRO A 345 16.09 18.92 10.19
N LEU A 346 16.09 17.80 9.49
CA LEU A 346 17.19 16.84 9.48
C LEU A 346 17.75 16.72 8.08
N SER A 347 19.01 16.27 7.97
CA SER A 347 19.65 15.98 6.70
C SER A 347 20.30 14.61 6.74
N VAL A 348 20.32 13.93 5.59
CA VAL A 348 20.96 12.63 5.41
C VAL A 348 21.61 12.56 4.04
N GLN A 349 22.67 11.76 3.94
CA GLN A 349 23.27 11.41 2.66
C GLN A 349 22.59 10.17 2.09
N VAL A 350 22.28 10.26 0.80
CA VAL A 350 21.67 9.19 0.01
C VAL A 350 22.63 8.81 -1.10
N MET A 351 22.78 7.51 -1.36
CA MET A 351 23.57 6.99 -2.47
C MET A 351 22.72 6.08 -3.35
N ALA A 352 23.11 5.89 -4.61
CA ALA A 352 22.45 4.93 -5.49
C ALA A 352 22.53 3.48 -4.96
N THR A 353 23.57 3.17 -4.18
CA THR A 353 23.76 1.87 -3.51
C THR A 353 22.83 1.64 -2.32
N ASP A 354 22.06 2.66 -1.89
CA ASP A 354 20.95 2.46 -0.94
C ASP A 354 19.80 1.65 -1.58
N VAL A 355 19.74 1.54 -2.91
CA VAL A 355 18.81 0.68 -3.64
C VAL A 355 19.51 -0.63 -3.98
N GLU A 356 19.25 -1.69 -3.21
CA GLU A 356 20.09 -2.91 -3.22
C GLU A 356 19.85 -3.82 -4.44
N ASP A 357 18.64 -3.83 -5.00
CA ASP A 357 18.26 -4.75 -6.11
C ASP A 357 18.23 -4.08 -7.49
N VAL A 358 18.53 -2.77 -7.60
CA VAL A 358 18.75 -2.13 -8.91
C VAL A 358 20.22 -2.17 -9.26
N PHE A 359 20.44 -2.29 -10.57
CA PHE A 359 21.68 -2.29 -11.34
C PHE A 359 22.10 -3.70 -11.78
N PRO A 360 22.32 -3.98 -13.08
CA PRO A 360 23.06 -5.18 -13.42
C PRO A 360 24.39 -5.15 -12.67
N PRO A 361 24.94 -6.29 -12.21
CA PRO A 361 26.17 -6.36 -11.41
C PRO A 361 27.37 -5.57 -11.95
N ALA A 362 27.36 -5.19 -13.24
CA ALA A 362 28.37 -4.36 -13.91
C ALA A 362 28.24 -2.83 -13.67
N ALA A 363 27.13 -2.34 -13.11
CA ALA A 363 26.88 -0.90 -12.96
C ALA A 363 27.29 -0.30 -11.61
N VAL A 364 27.84 -1.10 -10.69
CA VAL A 364 28.53 -0.61 -9.48
C VAL A 364 29.74 0.28 -9.83
N ALA A 365 30.24 0.21 -11.08
CA ALA A 365 31.34 1.04 -11.59
C ALA A 365 30.90 2.12 -12.60
N SER A 366 29.59 2.30 -12.87
CA SER A 366 29.10 3.24 -13.89
C SER A 366 28.41 4.46 -13.26
N PRO A 367 28.51 5.65 -13.88
CA PRO A 367 27.77 6.82 -13.44
C PRO A 367 26.25 6.58 -13.46
N VAL A 368 25.57 7.26 -12.55
CA VAL A 368 24.12 7.18 -12.40
C VAL A 368 23.54 8.58 -12.32
N VAL A 369 22.30 8.73 -12.74
CA VAL A 369 21.55 9.97 -12.58
C VAL A 369 20.57 9.80 -11.45
N ALA A 370 20.60 10.74 -10.51
CA ALA A 370 19.63 10.82 -9.43
C ALA A 370 18.74 12.04 -9.64
N TYR A 371 17.43 11.85 -9.56
CA TYR A 371 16.43 12.92 -9.67
C TYR A 371 15.60 13.00 -8.39
N SER A 372 15.62 14.16 -7.73
CA SER A 372 14.80 14.47 -6.56
C SER A 372 13.45 15.04 -6.99
N TYR A 373 12.36 14.36 -6.61
CA TYR A 373 11.02 14.79 -6.95
C TYR A 373 10.65 16.11 -6.25
N SER A 374 11.01 16.29 -4.99
CA SER A 374 10.63 17.47 -4.20
C SER A 374 11.38 18.72 -4.64
N THR A 375 12.66 18.60 -5.03
CA THR A 375 13.46 19.76 -5.47
C THR A 375 13.45 19.97 -6.99
N LYS A 376 12.97 18.99 -7.76
CA LYS A 376 13.02 18.94 -9.23
C LYS A 376 14.45 19.03 -9.79
N LYS A 377 15.45 18.60 -9.02
CA LYS A 377 16.86 18.64 -9.41
C LYS A 377 17.36 17.28 -9.87
N LEU A 378 18.22 17.31 -10.88
CA LEU A 378 18.91 16.16 -11.44
C LEU A 378 20.40 16.28 -11.12
N HIS A 379 21.00 15.18 -10.67
CA HIS A 379 22.40 15.07 -10.31
C HIS A 379 23.03 13.92 -11.10
N LEU A 380 24.11 14.20 -11.83
CA LEU A 380 24.98 13.15 -12.36
C LEU A 380 25.96 12.76 -11.28
N LEU A 381 25.88 11.51 -10.84
CA LEU A 381 26.70 10.96 -9.78
C LEU A 381 27.74 9.99 -10.36
N GLN A 382 28.98 10.11 -9.89
CA GLN A 382 29.95 9.04 -10.06
C GLN A 382 29.61 7.88 -9.11
N SER A 383 30.24 6.71 -9.31
CA SER A 383 30.03 5.55 -8.44
C SER A 383 30.24 5.92 -6.97
N ASN A 384 29.26 5.57 -6.12
CA ASN A 384 29.21 5.84 -4.67
C ASN A 384 29.22 7.32 -4.25
N GLU A 385 28.93 8.26 -5.15
CA GLU A 385 28.78 9.66 -4.78
C GLU A 385 27.44 9.89 -4.05
N PRO A 386 27.44 10.54 -2.87
CA PRO A 386 26.22 10.82 -2.13
C PRO A 386 25.53 12.11 -2.59
N ILE A 387 24.23 12.19 -2.31
CA ILE A 387 23.42 13.42 -2.38
C ILE A 387 22.91 13.76 -0.99
N ASP A 388 23.03 15.03 -0.62
CA ASP A 388 22.42 15.54 0.61
C ASP A 388 20.92 15.80 0.42
N VAL A 389 20.12 15.18 1.28
CA VAL A 389 18.67 15.39 1.36
C VAL A 389 18.34 16.04 2.70
N SER A 390 17.71 17.22 2.68
CA SER A 390 17.30 17.96 3.88
C SER A 390 15.77 18.07 3.95
N LEU A 391 15.17 17.63 5.06
CA LEU A 391 13.72 17.57 5.24
C LEU A 391 13.29 18.24 6.55
N LYS A 392 12.30 19.13 6.46
CA LYS A 392 11.53 19.60 7.62
C LYS A 392 10.76 18.45 8.29
N ALA A 393 10.30 18.63 9.52
CA ALA A 393 9.41 17.66 10.18
C ALA A 393 8.19 17.33 9.32
N GLY A 394 7.85 16.04 9.20
CA GLY A 394 6.79 15.55 8.32
C GLY A 394 7.06 15.74 6.82
N GLY A 395 8.27 16.16 6.44
CA GLY A 395 8.71 16.29 5.06
C GLY A 395 9.11 14.94 4.45
N SER A 396 9.03 14.87 3.12
CA SER A 396 9.47 13.72 2.34
C SER A 396 10.06 14.13 0.99
N ASP A 397 10.85 13.22 0.42
CA ASP A 397 11.31 13.28 -0.96
C ASP A 397 11.36 11.87 -1.55
N VAL A 398 11.20 11.78 -2.87
CA VAL A 398 11.36 10.55 -3.63
C VAL A 398 12.43 10.80 -4.69
N LEU A 399 13.47 9.97 -4.65
CA LEU A 399 14.58 9.97 -5.58
C LEU A 399 14.43 8.81 -6.57
N THR A 400 14.60 9.12 -7.85
CA THR A 400 14.77 8.12 -8.92
C THR A 400 16.25 8.00 -9.27
N PHE A 401 16.77 6.78 -9.29
CA PHE A 401 18.13 6.48 -9.76
C PHE A 401 18.07 5.79 -11.12
N SER A 402 18.59 6.43 -12.16
CA SER A 402 18.68 5.87 -13.52
C SER A 402 20.13 5.57 -13.89
N PRO A 403 20.46 4.39 -14.43
CA PRO A 403 21.77 4.14 -15.04
C PRO A 403 22.03 5.09 -16.21
N VAL A 404 23.29 5.49 -16.39
CA VAL A 404 23.74 6.27 -17.55
C VAL A 404 24.26 5.32 -18.63
N LEU A 405 23.62 5.33 -19.79
CA LEU A 405 24.09 4.66 -20.99
C LEU A 405 25.15 5.52 -21.67
N LYS A 406 26.27 4.90 -22.06
CA LYS A 406 27.36 5.56 -22.80
C LYS A 406 27.53 4.93 -24.16
N ALA A 407 27.51 5.73 -25.22
CA ALA A 407 27.76 5.27 -26.59
C ALA A 407 28.24 6.44 -27.46
N GLY A 408 29.27 6.23 -28.28
CA GLY A 408 29.78 7.24 -29.21
C GLY A 408 30.27 8.55 -28.55
N GLY A 409 30.65 8.53 -27.27
CA GLY A 409 31.00 9.75 -26.51
C GLY A 409 29.80 10.48 -25.89
N PHE A 410 28.58 10.03 -26.18
CA PHE A 410 27.34 10.54 -25.61
C PHE A 410 26.92 9.76 -24.37
N CYS A 411 26.26 10.45 -23.45
CA CYS A 411 25.73 9.91 -22.20
C CYS A 411 24.24 10.24 -22.11
N PHE A 412 23.42 9.23 -21.82
CA PHE A 412 21.97 9.36 -21.73
C PHE A 412 21.42 8.57 -20.53
N ALA A 413 20.47 9.14 -19.79
CA ALA A 413 19.78 8.41 -18.72
C ALA A 413 18.30 8.84 -18.62
N PRO A 414 17.32 7.96 -18.86
CA PRO A 414 15.91 8.30 -18.74
C PRO A 414 15.45 8.29 -17.28
N VAL A 415 14.90 9.40 -16.81
CA VAL A 415 14.30 9.52 -15.47
C VAL A 415 12.81 9.13 -15.47
N GLY A 416 12.15 9.23 -16.63
CA GLY A 416 10.73 8.87 -16.79
C GLY A 416 9.79 10.07 -16.67
N LEU A 417 8.62 9.89 -16.05
CA LEU A 417 7.60 10.95 -15.96
C LEU A 417 7.77 11.79 -14.69
N SER A 418 8.39 12.96 -14.85
CA SER A 418 8.81 13.84 -13.73
C SER A 418 7.66 14.46 -12.91
N ASN A 419 6.43 14.39 -13.41
CA ASN A 419 5.19 14.76 -12.73
C ASN A 419 4.63 13.67 -11.81
N MET A 420 5.16 12.45 -11.85
CA MET A 420 4.74 11.32 -11.01
C MET A 420 5.71 11.16 -9.83
N TYR A 421 5.22 10.80 -8.65
CA TYR A 421 6.10 10.53 -7.49
C TYR A 421 7.12 9.44 -7.81
N ASN A 422 6.68 8.33 -8.43
CA ASN A 422 7.56 7.29 -8.96
C ASN A 422 7.87 7.54 -10.44
N SER A 423 8.67 8.57 -10.74
CA SER A 423 9.04 8.94 -12.11
C SER A 423 9.65 7.77 -12.90
N GLY A 424 10.64 7.09 -12.30
CA GLY A 424 11.35 5.97 -12.94
C GLY A 424 10.47 4.74 -13.21
N GLY A 425 9.33 4.61 -12.54
CA GLY A 425 8.34 3.57 -12.80
C GLY A 425 7.77 3.61 -14.22
N ALA A 426 7.85 4.76 -14.90
CA ALA A 426 7.41 4.90 -16.29
C ALA A 426 8.37 4.27 -17.29
N VAL A 427 9.65 4.10 -16.95
CA VAL A 427 10.69 3.61 -17.86
C VAL A 427 10.67 2.08 -17.90
N LEU A 428 10.36 1.52 -19.07
CA LEU A 428 10.23 0.07 -19.26
C LEU A 428 11.50 -0.57 -19.83
N ALA A 429 12.23 0.18 -20.66
CA ALA A 429 13.51 -0.22 -21.25
C ALA A 429 14.24 1.01 -21.78
N CYS A 430 15.57 0.92 -21.88
CA CYS A 430 16.37 1.90 -22.60
C CYS A 430 17.57 1.22 -23.27
N SER A 431 17.88 1.63 -24.50
CA SER A 431 18.99 1.09 -25.29
C SER A 431 19.66 2.18 -26.12
N ALA A 432 20.88 1.90 -26.58
CA ALA A 432 21.63 2.76 -27.49
C ALA A 432 21.99 1.99 -28.76
N ALA A 433 21.90 2.64 -29.91
CA ALA A 433 22.32 2.11 -31.21
C ALA A 433 23.15 3.16 -31.95
N SER A 434 24.30 2.73 -32.48
CA SER A 434 25.07 3.57 -33.42
C SER A 434 24.34 3.63 -34.75
N THR A 435 24.27 4.81 -35.36
CA THR A 435 23.75 4.98 -36.70
C THR A 435 24.85 4.76 -37.72
N ASP A 436 24.64 3.82 -38.67
CA ASP A 436 25.60 3.57 -39.74
C ASP A 436 25.93 4.86 -40.51
N GLY A 437 27.19 5.28 -40.46
CA GLY A 437 27.74 6.37 -41.30
C GLY A 437 27.60 7.80 -40.78
N ILE A 438 27.13 8.03 -39.55
CA ILE A 438 27.04 9.37 -38.92
C ILE A 438 27.64 9.31 -37.51
N ASP A 439 28.35 10.37 -37.09
CA ASP A 439 28.84 10.62 -35.72
C ASP A 439 27.70 10.86 -34.71
N SER A 440 26.57 10.16 -34.84
CA SER A 440 25.38 10.29 -34.00
C SER A 440 25.01 8.97 -33.34
N VAL A 441 24.33 9.05 -32.20
CA VAL A 441 23.82 7.88 -31.47
C VAL A 441 22.35 8.04 -31.18
N LYS A 442 21.58 6.97 -31.43
CA LYS A 442 20.18 6.88 -31.07
C LYS A 442 20.01 6.21 -29.73
N PHE A 443 19.45 6.93 -28.77
CA PHE A 443 18.96 6.37 -27.52
C PHE A 443 17.45 6.15 -27.61
N THR A 444 16.99 4.93 -27.40
CA THR A 444 15.56 4.58 -27.46
C THR A 444 15.09 4.18 -26.07
N THR A 445 14.10 4.90 -25.54
CA THR A 445 13.44 4.61 -24.28
C THR A 445 11.99 4.19 -24.52
N THR A 446 11.63 2.97 -24.13
CA THR A 446 10.24 2.54 -24.08
C THR A 446 9.64 3.01 -22.74
N THR A 447 8.61 3.85 -22.78
CA THR A 447 8.06 4.51 -21.58
C THR A 447 6.53 4.58 -21.57
N ARG A 448 5.95 4.60 -20.37
CA ARG A 448 4.56 5.07 -20.16
C ARG A 448 4.46 6.57 -20.47
N THR A 449 3.25 7.02 -20.79
CA THR A 449 2.94 8.40 -21.22
C THR A 449 1.86 9.05 -20.34
N GLY A 450 1.62 10.35 -20.52
CA GLY A 450 0.68 11.14 -19.70
C GLY A 450 1.41 12.07 -18.72
N GLY A 451 2.45 12.73 -19.18
CA GLY A 451 3.34 13.51 -18.33
C GLY A 451 4.54 14.08 -19.06
N VAL A 452 5.44 14.70 -18.28
CA VAL A 452 6.69 15.27 -18.80
C VAL A 452 7.78 14.21 -18.72
N PHE A 453 8.18 13.68 -19.87
CA PHE A 453 9.35 12.82 -19.99
C PHE A 453 10.61 13.62 -19.68
N LEU A 454 11.39 13.16 -18.71
CA LEU A 454 12.64 13.76 -18.28
C LEU A 454 13.78 12.76 -18.53
N ALA A 455 14.88 13.25 -19.11
CA ALA A 455 16.11 12.49 -19.25
C ALA A 455 17.33 13.40 -19.07
N TYR A 456 18.45 12.80 -18.65
CA TYR A 456 19.77 13.40 -18.75
C TYR A 456 20.34 13.14 -20.14
N CYS A 457 20.91 14.17 -20.77
CA CYS A 457 21.67 14.09 -22.02
C CYS A 457 22.89 15.02 -21.90
N ASN A 458 24.10 14.52 -22.06
CA ASN A 458 25.30 15.37 -21.95
C ASN A 458 25.48 16.36 -23.12
N THR A 459 24.67 16.26 -24.17
CA THR A 459 24.70 17.11 -25.36
C THR A 459 23.26 17.41 -25.78
N ALA A 460 23.05 18.58 -26.41
CA ALA A 460 21.75 18.97 -26.92
C ALA A 460 21.29 17.98 -28.01
N PRO A 461 20.09 17.38 -27.90
CA PRO A 461 19.60 16.48 -28.93
C PRO A 461 19.41 17.17 -30.27
N ALA A 462 19.79 16.49 -31.36
CA ALA A 462 19.49 16.93 -32.72
C ALA A 462 17.98 16.83 -32.99
N PHE A 463 17.36 15.74 -32.53
CA PHE A 463 15.90 15.58 -32.55
C PHE A 463 15.41 14.59 -31.51
N VAL A 464 14.12 14.73 -31.17
CA VAL A 464 13.36 13.76 -30.39
C VAL A 464 12.20 13.26 -31.25
N ARG A 465 11.98 11.95 -31.24
CA ARG A 465 10.83 11.32 -31.89
C ARG A 465 10.03 10.49 -30.90
N VAL A 466 8.72 10.50 -31.02
CA VAL A 466 7.79 9.66 -30.26
C VAL A 466 7.06 8.79 -31.27
N ASP A 467 7.23 7.47 -31.15
CA ASP A 467 6.72 6.47 -32.11
C ASP A 467 7.08 6.81 -33.57
N GLY A 468 8.30 7.34 -33.77
CA GLY A 468 8.85 7.72 -35.09
C GLY A 468 8.48 9.12 -35.57
N ALA A 469 7.46 9.76 -35.01
CA ALA A 469 7.06 11.12 -35.35
C ALA A 469 7.95 12.15 -34.64
N ALA A 470 8.35 13.22 -35.33
CA ALA A 470 9.12 14.31 -34.72
C ALA A 470 8.31 14.97 -33.59
N HIS A 471 8.95 15.23 -32.46
CA HIS A 471 8.31 15.75 -31.27
C HIS A 471 9.05 16.95 -30.70
N THR A 472 8.31 17.93 -30.20
CA THR A 472 8.91 19.12 -29.58
C THR A 472 9.52 18.78 -28.23
N PHE A 473 10.68 19.35 -27.95
CA PHE A 473 11.38 19.15 -26.69
C PHE A 473 12.04 20.44 -26.21
N LYS A 474 12.42 20.45 -24.94
CA LYS A 474 13.25 21.47 -24.31
C LYS A 474 14.54 20.84 -23.84
N TYR A 475 15.66 21.51 -24.08
CA TYR A 475 16.95 21.10 -23.54
C TYR A 475 17.56 22.26 -22.76
N ASP A 476 17.99 22.00 -21.53
CA ASP A 476 18.75 22.93 -20.71
C ASP A 476 20.21 22.45 -20.60
N ALA A 477 21.11 23.19 -21.23
CA ALA A 477 22.53 22.87 -21.24
C ALA A 477 23.21 23.02 -19.86
N ASN A 478 22.65 23.85 -18.96
CA ASN A 478 23.24 24.05 -17.63
C ASN A 478 23.02 22.84 -16.72
N THR A 479 21.86 22.20 -16.88
CA THR A 479 21.47 21.01 -16.09
C THR A 479 21.61 19.71 -16.89
N ALA A 480 21.98 19.81 -18.17
CA ALA A 480 22.06 18.68 -19.11
C ALA A 480 20.74 17.86 -19.15
N THR A 481 19.60 18.56 -19.11
CA THR A 481 18.28 17.93 -19.04
C THR A 481 17.48 18.11 -20.31
N LEU A 482 16.84 17.01 -20.74
CA LEU A 482 15.88 16.94 -21.81
C LEU A 482 14.48 16.77 -21.23
N GLN A 483 13.53 17.57 -21.71
CA GLN A 483 12.11 17.46 -21.39
C GLN A 483 11.25 17.36 -22.64
N ALA A 484 10.29 16.44 -22.65
CA ALA A 484 9.29 16.30 -23.70
C ALA A 484 7.92 15.97 -23.10
N ASP A 485 6.89 16.74 -23.44
CA ASP A 485 5.51 16.49 -23.01
C ASP A 485 4.93 15.28 -23.77
N LEU A 486 4.60 14.20 -23.07
CA LEU A 486 4.01 13.00 -23.66
C LEU A 486 2.51 12.94 -23.35
N PRO A 487 1.63 13.12 -24.36
CA PRO A 487 0.18 12.98 -24.18
C PRO A 487 -0.18 11.61 -23.63
N HIS A 488 -1.23 11.53 -22.80
CA HIS A 488 -1.63 10.26 -22.21
C HIS A 488 -2.12 9.27 -23.27
N SER A 489 -1.60 8.05 -23.19
CA SER A 489 -2.03 6.87 -23.93
C SER A 489 -2.03 5.66 -23.00
N LYS A 490 -2.95 4.73 -23.23
CA LYS A 490 -2.97 3.43 -22.54
C LYS A 490 -1.76 2.56 -22.90
N LYS A 491 -1.15 2.80 -24.07
CA LYS A 491 0.03 2.08 -24.55
C LYS A 491 1.30 2.84 -24.18
N ALA A 492 2.36 2.08 -23.91
CA ALA A 492 3.71 2.64 -23.90
C ALA A 492 4.10 3.11 -25.31
N CYS A 493 5.02 4.06 -25.38
CA CYS A 493 5.59 4.56 -26.63
C CYS A 493 7.12 4.44 -26.59
N ASP A 494 7.75 4.51 -27.76
CA ASP A 494 9.19 4.66 -27.88
C ASP A 494 9.56 6.13 -28.07
N VAL A 495 10.34 6.66 -27.13
CA VAL A 495 10.99 7.97 -27.24
C VAL A 495 12.40 7.75 -27.74
N VAL A 496 12.69 8.24 -28.95
CA VAL A 496 14.01 8.16 -29.58
C VAL A 496 14.65 9.54 -29.52
N VAL A 497 15.84 9.59 -28.93
CA VAL A 497 16.68 10.79 -28.81
C VAL A 497 17.94 10.55 -29.63
N GLU A 498 18.17 11.40 -30.63
CA GLU A 498 19.41 11.38 -31.41
C GLU A 498 20.35 12.48 -30.92
N LEU A 499 21.53 12.07 -30.46
CA LEU A 499 22.61 12.92 -29.96
C LEU A 499 23.75 12.98 -30.98
#